data_AF-A0A8E2W853-F1
#
_entry.id   AF-A0A8E2W853-F1
#
_cell.length_a   1.000
_cell.length_b   1.000
_cell.length_c   1.000
_cell.angle_alpha   90.00
_cell.angle_beta   90.00
_cell.angle_gamma   90.00
#
_symmetry.space_group_name_H-M   'P 1'
#
loop_
_entity.id
_entity.type
_entity.pdbx_description
1 polymer ?
#
loop_
_entity_poly.entity_id
_entity_poly.type
_entity_poly.pdbx_seq_one_letter_code
_entity_poly.pdbx_strand_id
1 'polypeptide(L)'
;MNVIDLYKRREKAVGKPCPYCGVKMVLGRNRSIFHTTRDHIFPRSQGGTLAIIVCFACNNEKADMSPFEWIEHLYRAGRAHHAERTICAYCQIGGVFRDGVTAPDVLDAIETFWLAEAA
;
A
#
# COMPACT_ATOMS: atom_id res chain seq x y z
N MET A 1 7.61 -17.55 7.54
CA MET A 1 6.34 -17.11 8.18
C MET A 1 5.29 -18.15 7.85
N ASN A 2 4.66 -18.79 8.85
CA ASN A 2 3.66 -19.83 8.57
C ASN A 2 2.31 -19.21 8.17
N VAL A 3 1.41 -20.01 7.59
CA VAL A 3 0.08 -19.56 7.12
C VAL A 3 -0.84 -19.14 8.29
N ILE A 4 -0.67 -19.72 9.48
CA ILE A 4 -1.44 -19.41 10.69
C ILE A 4 -1.13 -17.99 11.18
N ASP A 5 0.13 -17.56 11.14
CA ASP A 5 0.57 -16.22 11.55
C ASP A 5 0.04 -15.13 10.61
N LEU A 6 -0.12 -15.45 9.33
CA LEU A 6 -0.73 -14.57 8.33
C LEU A 6 -2.22 -14.37 8.57
N TYR A 7 -2.94 -15.44 8.95
CA TYR A 7 -4.37 -15.37 9.24
C TYR A 7 -4.65 -14.51 10.47
N LYS A 8 -3.85 -14.69 11.53
CA LYS A 8 -3.91 -13.87 12.75
C LYS A 8 -3.71 -12.37 12.46
N ARG A 9 -2.85 -12.01 11.50
CA ARG A 9 -2.63 -10.60 11.11
C ARG A 9 -3.85 -9.99 10.40
N ARG A 10 -4.53 -10.76 9.55
CA ARG A 10 -5.74 -10.31 8.85
C ARG A 10 -6.92 -10.11 9.80
N GLU A 11 -7.12 -11.00 10.75
CA GLU A 11 -8.17 -10.85 11.77
C GLU A 11 -7.91 -9.63 12.66
N LYS A 12 -6.66 -9.41 13.08
CA LYS A 12 -6.25 -8.22 13.84
C LYS A 12 -6.41 -6.89 13.08
N ALA A 13 -6.56 -6.94 11.76
CA ALA A 13 -6.78 -5.76 10.92
C ALA A 13 -8.26 -5.43 10.71
N VAL A 14 -9.17 -6.31 11.11
CA VAL A 14 -10.61 -6.06 11.03
C VAL A 14 -10.97 -4.84 11.88
N GLY A 15 -11.84 -3.98 11.34
CA GLY A 15 -12.25 -2.72 11.96
C GLY A 15 -11.23 -1.58 11.83
N LYS A 16 -9.98 -1.87 11.44
CA LYS A 16 -8.96 -0.85 11.19
C LYS A 16 -9.12 -0.25 9.79
N PRO A 17 -8.79 1.03 9.61
CA PRO A 17 -8.82 1.67 8.29
C PRO A 17 -7.77 1.02 7.36
N CYS A 18 -8.14 0.79 6.10
CA CYS A 18 -7.21 0.36 5.07
C CYS A 18 -6.07 1.39 4.93
N PRO A 19 -4.79 0.98 4.87
CA PRO A 19 -3.67 1.89 4.64
C PRO A 19 -3.81 2.72 3.35
N TYR A 20 -4.38 2.17 2.29
CA TYR A 20 -4.52 2.85 0.99
C TYR A 20 -5.74 3.79 0.96
N CYS A 21 -6.95 3.29 1.18
CA CYS A 21 -8.16 4.10 1.04
C CYS A 21 -8.79 4.63 2.34
N GLY A 22 -8.30 4.22 3.51
CA GLY A 22 -8.86 4.63 4.80
C GLY A 22 -10.19 3.98 5.19
N VAL A 23 -10.87 3.28 4.28
CA VAL A 23 -12.13 2.57 4.59
C VAL A 23 -11.87 1.45 5.59
N LYS A 24 -12.77 1.28 6.58
CA LYS A 24 -12.68 0.21 7.58
C LYS A 24 -12.72 -1.16 6.92
N MET A 25 -11.72 -1.97 7.22
CA MET A 25 -11.63 -3.32 6.68
C MET A 25 -12.54 -4.28 7.44
N VAL A 26 -13.08 -5.28 6.74
CA VAL A 26 -13.97 -6.29 7.33
C VAL A 26 -13.36 -7.69 7.25
N LEU A 27 -13.88 -8.60 8.09
CA LEU A 27 -13.56 -10.02 7.99
C LEU A 27 -14.41 -10.69 6.91
N GLY A 28 -13.86 -11.71 6.27
CA GLY A 28 -14.60 -12.59 5.37
C GLY A 28 -14.09 -12.53 3.94
N ARG A 29 -13.57 -13.64 3.44
CA ARG A 29 -13.23 -13.77 2.02
C ARG A 29 -14.51 -13.68 1.19
N ASN A 30 -14.49 -12.90 0.11
CA ASN A 30 -15.49 -12.91 -0.97
C ASN A 30 -16.89 -12.33 -0.66
N ARG A 31 -17.11 -11.64 0.47
CA ARG A 31 -18.41 -11.00 0.77
C ARG A 31 -18.40 -9.47 0.70
N SER A 32 -17.21 -8.86 0.64
CA SER A 32 -17.06 -7.41 0.59
C SER A 32 -15.76 -7.06 -0.12
N ILE A 33 -15.76 -6.00 -0.93
CA ILE A 33 -14.53 -5.45 -1.53
C ILE A 33 -13.60 -4.84 -0.46
N PHE A 34 -14.10 -4.63 0.77
CA PHE A 34 -13.34 -4.14 1.91
C PHE A 34 -12.78 -5.24 2.81
N HIS A 35 -12.85 -6.51 2.39
CA HIS A 35 -12.26 -7.58 3.19
C HIS A 35 -10.74 -7.47 3.24
N THR A 36 -10.15 -7.82 4.38
CA THR A 36 -8.69 -7.75 4.57
C THR A 36 -7.96 -8.67 3.61
N THR A 37 -6.92 -8.19 2.93
CA THR A 37 -6.01 -8.96 2.07
C THR A 37 -4.56 -8.63 2.41
N ARG A 38 -3.64 -9.48 1.96
CA ARG A 38 -2.21 -9.22 2.08
C ARG A 38 -1.72 -8.66 0.75
N ASP A 39 -1.19 -7.46 0.78
CA ASP A 39 -0.51 -6.83 -0.35
C ASP A 39 1.01 -6.85 -0.13
N HIS A 40 1.78 -7.00 -1.19
CA HIS A 40 3.22 -6.78 -1.12
C HIS A 40 3.50 -5.37 -1.62
N ILE A 41 4.25 -4.59 -0.81
CA ILE A 41 4.54 -3.19 -1.12
C ILE A 41 5.20 -3.11 -2.50
N PHE A 42 6.28 -3.88 -2.67
CA PHE A 42 6.81 -4.25 -3.97
C PHE A 42 6.20 -5.59 -4.41
N PRO A 43 5.74 -5.74 -5.66
CA PRO A 43 5.24 -7.00 -6.18
C PRO A 43 6.24 -8.14 -5.98
N ARG A 44 5.74 -9.37 -5.77
CA ARG A 44 6.60 -10.55 -5.64
C ARG A 44 7.39 -10.86 -6.91
N SER A 45 6.81 -10.57 -8.07
CA SER A 45 7.48 -10.64 -9.38
C SER A 45 8.71 -9.73 -9.47
N GLN A 46 8.76 -8.66 -8.67
CA GLN A 46 9.89 -7.73 -8.58
C GLN A 46 10.81 -8.01 -7.37
N GLY A 47 10.62 -9.16 -6.69
CA GLY A 47 11.42 -9.57 -5.53
C GLY A 47 10.97 -8.98 -4.19
N GLY A 48 9.79 -8.36 -4.12
CA GLY A 48 9.27 -7.78 -2.88
C GLY A 48 8.91 -8.82 -1.82
N THR A 49 9.40 -8.62 -0.60
CA THR A 49 9.18 -9.53 0.54
C THR A 49 8.30 -8.90 1.63
N LEU A 50 8.34 -7.58 1.73
CA LEU A 50 7.57 -6.81 2.71
C LEU A 50 6.11 -6.69 2.28
N ALA A 51 5.21 -6.97 3.23
CA ALA A 51 3.79 -7.04 2.97
C ALA A 51 2.97 -6.38 4.08
N ILE A 52 1.84 -5.81 3.70
CA ILE A 52 0.92 -5.10 4.56
C ILE A 52 -0.50 -5.66 4.44
N ILE A 53 -1.36 -5.34 5.39
CA ILE A 53 -2.77 -5.68 5.32
C ILE A 53 -3.55 -4.48 4.79
N VAL A 54 -4.26 -4.67 3.69
CA VAL A 54 -5.09 -3.67 3.00
C VAL A 54 -6.46 -4.28 2.68
N CYS A 55 -7.37 -3.50 2.10
CA CYS A 55 -8.60 -4.06 1.57
C CYS A 55 -8.39 -4.71 0.20
N PHE A 56 -9.26 -5.66 -0.14
CA PHE A 56 -9.26 -6.32 -1.44
C PHE A 56 -9.38 -5.36 -2.62
N ALA A 57 -10.24 -4.34 -2.53
CA ALA A 57 -10.43 -3.34 -3.59
C ALA A 57 -9.10 -2.69 -3.99
N CYS A 58 -8.39 -2.10 -3.04
CA CYS A 58 -7.13 -1.42 -3.33
C CYS A 58 -6.01 -2.41 -3.68
N ASN A 59 -5.99 -3.61 -3.08
CA ASN A 59 -5.02 -4.63 -3.47
C ASN A 59 -5.19 -5.07 -4.93
N ASN A 60 -6.43 -5.25 -5.37
CA ASN A 60 -6.73 -5.64 -6.75
C ASN A 60 -6.45 -4.49 -7.72
N GLU A 61 -6.77 -3.25 -7.33
CA GLU A 61 -6.48 -2.07 -8.13
C GLU A 61 -4.97 -1.81 -8.27
N LYS A 62 -4.21 -1.96 -7.17
CA LYS A 62 -2.75 -1.83 -7.18
C LYS A 62 -2.10 -2.88 -8.09
N ALA A 63 -2.60 -4.12 -8.04
CA ALA A 63 -2.08 -5.24 -8.80
C ALA A 63 -0.55 -5.38 -8.69
N ASP A 64 0.15 -5.33 -9.83
CA ASP A 64 1.60 -5.44 -9.93
C ASP A 64 2.31 -4.08 -10.00
N MET A 65 1.63 -2.97 -9.68
CA MET A 65 2.29 -1.67 -9.56
C MET A 65 3.27 -1.68 -8.39
N SER A 66 4.46 -1.12 -8.63
CA SER A 66 5.40 -0.70 -7.60
C SER A 66 4.78 0.40 -6.71
N PRO A 67 5.39 0.71 -5.56
CA PRO A 67 4.93 1.80 -4.70
C PRO A 67 4.80 3.14 -5.43
N PHE A 68 5.77 3.47 -6.28
CA PHE A 68 5.81 4.72 -7.04
C PHE A 68 4.68 4.79 -8.06
N GLU A 69 4.53 3.75 -8.88
CA GLU A 69 3.45 3.66 -9.88
C GLU A 69 2.07 3.73 -9.22
N TRP A 70 1.91 3.08 -8.07
CA TRP A 70 0.65 3.12 -7.33
C TRP A 70 0.33 4.53 -6.80
N ILE A 71 1.31 5.23 -6.25
CA ILE A 71 1.12 6.60 -5.75
C ILE A 71 0.80 7.55 -6.90
N GLU A 72 1.54 7.45 -8.01
CA GLU A 72 1.27 8.23 -9.21
C GLU A 72 -0.14 7.98 -9.75
N HIS A 73 -0.56 6.71 -9.85
CA HIS A 73 -1.92 6.33 -10.26
C HIS A 73 -3.00 6.95 -9.36
N LEU A 74 -2.79 6.96 -8.05
CA LEU A 74 -3.73 7.59 -7.11
C LEU A 74 -3.86 9.09 -7.35
N TYR A 75 -2.75 9.80 -7.56
CA TYR A 75 -2.79 11.22 -7.87
C TYR A 75 -3.44 11.52 -9.22
N ARG A 76 -3.07 10.80 -10.28
CA ARG A 76 -3.69 10.95 -11.62
C ARG A 76 -5.19 10.69 -11.60
N ALA A 77 -5.66 9.82 -10.71
CA ALA A 77 -7.07 9.55 -10.48
C ALA A 77 -7.78 10.58 -9.56
N GLY A 78 -7.11 11.68 -9.17
CA GLY A 78 -7.67 12.70 -8.27
C GLY A 78 -7.81 12.24 -6.82
N ARG A 79 -7.08 11.21 -6.39
CA ARG A 79 -7.15 10.60 -5.06
C ARG A 79 -5.90 10.93 -4.22
N ALA A 80 -5.47 12.19 -4.20
CA ALA A 80 -4.30 12.67 -3.45
C ALA A 80 -4.29 12.20 -1.97
N HIS A 81 -5.42 12.30 -1.27
CA HIS A 81 -5.53 11.82 0.11
C HIS A 81 -5.26 10.31 0.27
N HIS A 82 -5.54 9.49 -0.76
CA HIS A 82 -5.17 8.06 -0.72
C HIS A 82 -3.66 7.88 -0.90
N ALA A 83 -3.03 8.68 -1.75
CA ALA A 83 -1.58 8.67 -1.95
C ALA A 83 -0.85 9.06 -0.66
N GLU A 84 -1.25 10.17 -0.03
CA GLU A 84 -0.67 10.64 1.25
C GLU A 84 -0.75 9.56 2.35
N ARG A 85 -1.90 8.90 2.49
CA ARG A 85 -2.06 7.81 3.47
C ARG A 85 -1.20 6.60 3.15
N THR A 86 -1.08 6.27 1.87
CA THR A 86 -0.21 5.19 1.39
C THR A 86 1.24 5.47 1.76
N ILE A 87 1.71 6.70 1.52
CA ILE A 87 3.06 7.13 1.88
C ILE A 87 3.26 7.08 3.40
N CYS A 88 2.32 7.60 4.18
CA CYS A 88 2.37 7.56 5.65
C CYS A 88 2.47 6.11 6.16
N ALA A 89 1.68 5.20 5.58
CA ALA A 89 1.73 3.79 5.94
C ALA A 89 3.09 3.16 5.60
N TYR A 90 3.67 3.49 4.44
CA TYR A 90 5.00 3.03 4.05
C TYR A 90 6.08 3.54 5.02
N CYS A 91 6.01 4.81 5.44
CA CYS A 91 6.93 5.39 6.43
C CYS A 91 6.86 4.66 7.79
N GLN A 92 5.65 4.34 8.27
CA GLN A 92 5.43 3.70 9.57
C GLN A 92 5.97 2.26 9.66
N ILE A 93 6.19 1.61 8.52
CA ILE A 93 6.68 0.22 8.49
C ILE A 93 8.20 0.17 8.65
N GLY A 94 8.91 1.31 8.49
CA GLY A 94 10.33 1.44 8.82
C GLY A 94 11.27 0.53 8.02
N GLY A 95 10.85 0.09 6.84
CA GLY A 95 11.65 -0.78 5.97
C GLY A 95 12.55 0.02 5.03
N VAL A 96 13.82 -0.37 4.93
CA VAL A 96 14.65 -0.05 3.76
C VAL A 96 14.08 -0.87 2.59
N PHE A 97 13.64 -0.20 1.54
CA PHE A 97 13.19 -0.84 0.30
C PHE A 97 14.39 -1.37 -0.49
N ARG A 98 14.11 -2.11 -1.58
CA ARG A 98 15.16 -2.65 -2.46
C ARG A 98 16.05 -1.49 -2.97
N ASP A 99 17.35 -1.74 -3.06
CA ASP A 99 18.39 -0.79 -3.50
C ASP A 99 18.66 0.40 -2.55
N GLY A 100 18.26 0.30 -1.28
CA GLY A 100 18.57 1.30 -0.26
C GLY A 100 17.58 2.45 -0.18
N VAL A 101 16.54 2.45 -1.03
CA VAL A 101 15.48 3.46 -1.04
C VAL A 101 14.70 3.40 0.28
N THR A 102 14.56 4.52 0.94
CA THR A 102 13.81 4.72 2.18
C THR A 102 12.48 5.38 1.90
N ALA A 103 11.56 5.39 2.87
CA ALA A 103 10.31 6.12 2.72
C ALA A 103 10.51 7.64 2.51
N PRO A 104 11.51 8.30 3.13
CA PRO A 104 11.97 9.63 2.73
C PRO A 104 12.37 9.73 1.26
N ASP A 105 13.13 8.77 0.72
CA ASP A 105 13.51 8.81 -0.71
C ASP A 105 12.30 8.71 -1.64
N VAL A 106 11.25 7.98 -1.22
CA VAL A 106 9.97 7.92 -1.94
C VAL A 106 9.28 9.28 -1.92
N LEU A 107 9.27 9.96 -0.77
CA LEU A 107 8.70 11.30 -0.62
C LEU A 107 9.44 12.35 -1.46
N ASP A 108 10.77 12.37 -1.39
CA ASP A 108 11.61 13.30 -2.15
C ASP A 108 11.46 13.09 -3.66
N ALA A 109 11.37 11.83 -4.11
CA ALA A 109 11.11 11.52 -5.51
C ALA A 109 9.72 11.99 -5.97
N ILE A 110 8.70 11.86 -5.13
CA ILE A 110 7.36 12.37 -5.40
C ILE A 110 7.38 13.89 -5.46
N GLU A 111 7.93 14.58 -4.47
CA GLU A 111 8.02 16.05 -4.47
C GLU A 111 8.76 16.58 -5.71
N THR A 112 9.86 15.92 -6.09
CA THR A 112 10.63 16.27 -7.30
C THR A 112 9.82 16.07 -8.58
N PHE A 113 9.07 14.98 -8.69
CA PHE A 113 8.22 14.69 -9.86
C PHE A 113 7.07 15.71 -9.99
N TRP A 114 6.43 16.07 -8.89
CA TRP A 114 5.33 17.05 -8.88
C TRP A 114 5.78 18.48 -9.16
N LEU A 115 6.95 18.89 -8.67
CA LEU A 115 7.52 20.21 -8.98
C LEU A 115 7.92 20.32 -10.47
N ALA A 116 8.23 19.20 -11.12
CA ALA A 116 8.60 19.17 -12.53
C ALA A 116 7.39 19.20 -13.50
N GLU A 117 6.21 18.69 -13.11
CA GLU A 117 4.99 18.75 -13.94
C GLU A 117 4.14 20.01 -13.71
N ALA A 118 4.41 20.78 -12.64
CA ALA A 118 3.71 22.03 -12.33
C ALA A 118 4.36 23.28 -12.96
N ALA A 119 5.45 23.13 -13.70
CA ALA A 119 6.20 24.19 -14.41
C ALA A 119 5.94 24.14 -15.92
#